data_AF-W1XRQ6-F1
#
_entry.id   AF-W1XRQ6-F1
#
_cell.length_a   1.000
_cell.length_b   1.000
_cell.length_c   1.000
_cell.angle_alpha   90.00
_cell.angle_beta   90.00
_cell.angle_gamma   90.00
#
_symmetry.space_group_name_H-M   'P 1'
#
loop_
_entity.id
_entity.type
_entity.pdbx_description
1 polymer ?
#
loop_
_entity_poly.entity_id
_entity_poly.type
_entity_poly.pdbx_seq_one_letter_code
_entity_poly.pdbx_strand_id
1 'polypeptide(L)'
;LDQLLVSPLTTWQIFIGKAVPALIVATFQATIVLAIGIWAYQIPFAGSLALFYFTMVIYGLSLVGFGLLISSLCSTQQQAFIGVFVFMMPAILLSGYVSPVENMPVWLQNLTWINPI
;
A
#
# COMPACT_ATOMS: atom_id res chain seq x y z
N LEU A 1 -12.49 -24.29 -5.32
CA LEU A 1 -11.38 -23.98 -6.25
C LEU A 1 -11.58 -24.60 -7.64
N ASP A 2 -12.65 -25.37 -7.86
CA ASP A 2 -12.94 -26.02 -9.16
C ASP A 2 -13.73 -25.18 -10.18
N GLN A 3 -13.98 -23.89 -9.92
CA GLN A 3 -14.69 -22.99 -10.84
C GLN A 3 -13.82 -21.84 -11.39
N LEU A 4 -12.52 -21.83 -11.05
CA LEU A 4 -11.53 -20.88 -11.57
C LEU A 4 -10.62 -21.49 -12.65
N LEU A 5 -10.72 -22.79 -12.92
CA LEU A 5 -9.98 -23.46 -14.02
C LEU A 5 -10.59 -23.19 -15.41
N VAL A 6 -11.65 -22.38 -15.50
CA VAL A 6 -12.41 -22.15 -16.75
C VAL A 6 -12.50 -20.68 -17.15
N SER A 7 -11.93 -19.74 -16.39
CA SER A 7 -11.87 -18.33 -16.80
C SER A 7 -10.56 -18.05 -17.55
N PRO A 8 -10.59 -17.72 -18.85
CA PRO A 8 -9.39 -17.34 -19.60
C PRO A 8 -9.08 -15.87 -19.32
N LEU A 9 -8.93 -15.51 -18.04
CA LEU A 9 -8.54 -14.17 -17.63
C LEU A 9 -7.03 -14.16 -17.44
N THR A 10 -6.35 -13.33 -18.24
CA THR A 10 -4.90 -13.16 -18.10
C THR A 10 -4.56 -12.55 -16.75
N THR A 11 -3.45 -12.96 -16.13
CA THR A 11 -2.99 -12.45 -14.82
C THR A 11 -2.98 -10.92 -14.75
N TRP A 12 -2.68 -10.25 -15.86
CA TRP A 12 -2.71 -8.79 -16.01
C TRP A 12 -4.12 -8.18 -15.90
N GLN A 13 -5.15 -8.83 -16.42
CA GLN A 13 -6.53 -8.36 -16.30
C GLN A 13 -7.04 -8.43 -14.87
N ILE A 14 -6.65 -9.49 -14.13
CA ILE A 14 -6.98 -9.63 -12.71
C ILE A 14 -6.27 -8.56 -11.88
N PHE A 15 -5.00 -8.31 -12.18
CA PHE A 15 -4.22 -7.26 -11.51
C PHE A 15 -4.85 -5.88 -11.70
N ILE A 16 -5.13 -5.48 -12.94
CA ILE A 16 -5.76 -4.19 -13.26
C ILE A 16 -7.16 -4.11 -12.64
N GLY A 17 -7.96 -5.17 -12.73
CA GLY A 17 -9.32 -5.23 -12.21
C GLY A 17 -9.40 -5.06 -10.68
N LYS A 18 -8.35 -5.46 -9.94
CA LYS A 18 -8.26 -5.25 -8.48
C LYS A 18 -7.53 -3.96 -8.10
N ALA A 19 -6.52 -3.55 -8.87
CA ALA A 19 -5.74 -2.35 -8.60
C ALA A 19 -6.54 -1.07 -8.82
N VAL A 20 -7.32 -0.98 -9.89
CA VAL A 20 -8.07 0.23 -10.23
C VAL A 20 -9.07 0.62 -9.13
N PRO A 21 -9.95 -0.28 -8.63
CA PRO A 21 -10.86 0.06 -7.54
C PRO A 21 -10.12 0.47 -6.26
N ALA A 22 -9.04 -0.23 -5.91
CA ALA A 22 -8.25 0.07 -4.72
C ALA A 22 -7.61 1.47 -4.80
N LEU A 23 -7.05 1.83 -5.97
CA LEU A 23 -6.46 3.15 -6.21
C LEU A 23 -7.51 4.26 -6.18
N ILE A 24 -8.70 4.03 -6.73
CA ILE A 24 -9.80 5.01 -6.67
C ILE A 24 -10.18 5.27 -5.21
N VAL A 25 -10.35 4.23 -4.40
CA VAL A 25 -10.68 4.37 -2.98
C VAL A 25 -9.56 5.08 -2.22
N ALA A 26 -8.31 4.69 -2.45
CA ALA A 26 -7.15 5.30 -1.77
C ALA A 26 -6.98 6.78 -2.11
N THR A 27 -7.09 7.15 -3.39
CA THR A 27 -6.97 8.55 -3.84
C THR A 27 -8.15 9.40 -3.35
N PHE A 28 -9.37 8.86 -3.37
CA PHE A 28 -10.54 9.52 -2.81
C PHE A 28 -10.39 9.77 -1.30
N GLN A 29 -9.96 8.76 -0.55
CA GLN A 29 -9.72 8.88 0.88
C GLN A 29 -8.59 9.89 1.19
N ALA A 30 -7.50 9.87 0.43
CA ALA A 30 -6.42 10.85 0.57
C ALA A 30 -6.90 12.28 0.32
N THR A 31 -7.75 12.47 -0.70
CA THR A 31 -8.35 13.78 -1.00
C THR A 31 -9.19 14.28 0.17
N ILE A 32 -10.01 13.42 0.78
CA ILE A 32 -10.82 13.77 1.96
C ILE A 32 -9.92 14.19 3.12
N VAL A 33 -8.90 13.39 3.44
CA VAL A 33 -7.99 13.66 4.55
C VAL A 33 -7.23 14.96 4.32
N LEU A 34 -6.76 15.20 3.10
CA LEU A 34 -6.06 16.43 2.72
C LEU A 34 -6.98 17.65 2.81
N ALA A 35 -8.22 17.56 2.32
CA ALA A 35 -9.21 18.62 2.42
C ALA A 35 -9.53 18.98 3.88
N ILE A 36 -9.72 17.97 4.74
CA ILE A 36 -9.94 18.17 6.18
C ILE A 36 -8.69 18.78 6.83
N GLY A 37 -7.49 18.29 6.51
CA GLY A 37 -6.24 18.82 7.05
C GLY A 37 -6.03 20.30 6.73
N ILE A 38 -6.33 20.72 5.50
CA ILE A 38 -6.18 22.12 5.07
C ILE A 38 -7.32 22.98 5.63
N TRP A 39 -8.57 22.56 5.52
CA TRP A 39 -9.71 23.42 5.85
C TRP A 39 -10.09 23.40 7.32
N ALA A 40 -10.08 22.22 7.97
CA ALA A 40 -10.47 22.09 9.37
C ALA A 40 -9.28 22.35 10.32
N TYR A 41 -8.10 21.81 10.00
CA TYR A 41 -6.91 21.93 10.84
C TYR A 41 -5.95 23.05 10.42
N GLN A 42 -6.22 23.75 9.31
CA GLN A 42 -5.40 24.86 8.80
C GLN A 42 -3.93 24.48 8.61
N ILE A 43 -3.67 23.20 8.29
CA ILE A 43 -2.32 22.70 8.04
C ILE A 43 -1.89 23.21 6.65
N PRO A 44 -0.83 24.04 6.56
CA PRO A 44 -0.39 24.55 5.28
C PRO A 44 0.11 23.40 4.40
N PHE A 45 -0.51 23.21 3.24
CA PHE A 45 -0.03 22.24 2.26
C PHE A 45 1.22 22.79 1.58
N ALA A 46 2.38 22.37 2.07
CA ALA A 46 3.67 22.72 1.48
C ALA A 46 4.03 21.70 0.39
N GLY A 47 3.92 22.09 -0.89
CA GLY A 47 4.34 21.26 -2.02
C GLY A 47 3.44 21.35 -3.25
N SER A 48 3.65 20.43 -4.19
CA SER A 48 2.85 20.30 -5.41
C SER A 48 1.79 19.21 -5.26
N LEU A 49 0.52 19.57 -5.48
CA LEU A 49 -0.59 18.61 -5.49
C LEU A 49 -0.36 17.50 -6.53
N ALA A 50 0.21 17.83 -7.70
CA ALA A 50 0.52 16.85 -8.73
C ALA A 50 1.55 15.82 -8.24
N LEU A 51 2.59 16.27 -7.54
CA LEU A 51 3.62 15.39 -6.98
C LEU A 51 3.03 14.48 -5.89
N PHE A 52 2.14 15.03 -5.06
CA PHE A 52 1.42 14.28 -4.03
C PHE A 52 0.58 13.15 -4.65
N TYR A 53 -0.30 13.45 -5.61
CA TYR A 53 -1.12 12.40 -6.23
C TYR A 53 -0.29 11.40 -7.04
N PHE A 54 0.77 11.86 -7.72
CA PHE A 54 1.67 10.98 -8.47
C PHE A 54 2.36 9.96 -7.55
N THR A 55 2.95 10.42 -6.45
CA THR A 55 3.57 9.55 -5.45
C THR A 55 2.54 8.64 -4.78
N MET A 56 1.32 9.14 -4.52
CA MET A 56 0.23 8.33 -3.98
C MET A 56 -0.15 7.16 -4.90
N VAL A 57 -0.23 7.39 -6.21
CA VAL A 57 -0.55 6.33 -7.18
C VAL A 57 0.55 5.26 -7.22
N ILE A 58 1.82 5.67 -7.23
CA ILE A 58 2.96 4.75 -7.18
C ILE A 58 2.94 3.94 -5.89
N TYR A 59 2.74 4.59 -4.74
CA TYR A 59 2.62 3.95 -3.45
C TYR A 59 1.46 2.94 -3.40
N GLY A 60 0.28 3.35 -3.90
CA GLY A 60 -0.90 2.48 -3.97
C GLY A 60 -0.68 1.26 -4.86
N LEU A 61 0.01 1.41 -5.99
CA LEU A 61 0.38 0.29 -6.86
C LEU A 61 1.30 -0.71 -6.16
N SER A 62 2.29 -0.22 -5.42
CA SER A 62 3.18 -1.06 -4.60
C SER A 62 2.39 -1.85 -3.55
N LEU A 63 1.51 -1.19 -2.79
CA LEU A 63 0.68 -1.84 -1.77
C LEU A 63 -0.26 -2.90 -2.36
N VAL A 64 -0.91 -2.61 -3.50
CA VAL A 64 -1.76 -3.59 -4.19
C VAL A 64 -0.93 -4.79 -4.64
N GLY A 65 0.28 -4.56 -5.18
CA GLY A 65 1.20 -5.63 -5.57
C GLY A 65 1.53 -6.56 -4.40
N PHE A 66 1.92 -6.01 -3.26
CA PHE A 66 2.19 -6.79 -2.05
C PHE A 66 0.95 -7.49 -1.50
N GLY A 67 -0.22 -6.84 -1.49
CA GLY A 67 -1.48 -7.45 -1.07
C GLY A 67 -1.87 -8.65 -1.94
N LEU A 68 -1.69 -8.54 -3.26
CA LEU A 68 -1.93 -9.64 -4.20
C LEU A 68 -0.89 -10.77 -4.06
N LEU A 69 0.38 -10.44 -3.79
CA LEU A 69 1.42 -11.43 -3.50
C LEU A 69 1.10 -12.22 -2.24
N ILE A 70 0.70 -11.56 -1.15
CA ILE A 70 0.29 -12.24 0.08
C ILE A 70 -0.96 -13.09 -0.19
N SER A 71 -1.92 -12.57 -0.94
CA SER A 71 -3.15 -13.28 -1.28
C SER A 71 -2.91 -14.51 -2.16
N SER A 72 -1.86 -14.54 -2.99
CA SER A 72 -1.55 -15.69 -3.85
C SER A 72 -0.90 -16.84 -3.07
N LEU A 73 -0.23 -16.53 -1.95
CA LEU A 73 0.39 -17.51 -1.06
C LEU A 73 -0.62 -18.11 -0.05
N CYS A 74 -1.79 -17.50 0.12
CA CYS A 74 -2.78 -17.90 1.11
C CYS A 74 -3.89 -18.77 0.49
N SER A 75 -4.29 -19.83 1.21
CA SER A 75 -5.39 -20.70 0.78
C SER A 75 -6.76 -20.24 1.29
N THR A 76 -6.79 -19.40 2.33
CA THR A 76 -8.04 -18.86 2.91
C THR A 76 -7.95 -17.34 3.11
N GLN A 77 -9.12 -16.69 3.12
CA GLN A 77 -9.21 -15.24 3.38
C GLN A 77 -8.71 -14.88 4.78
N GLN A 78 -8.95 -15.74 5.78
CA GLN A 78 -8.46 -15.53 7.14
C GLN A 78 -6.93 -15.60 7.21
N GLN A 79 -6.31 -16.51 6.46
CA GLN A 79 -4.85 -16.57 6.33
C GLN A 79 -4.29 -15.33 5.63
N ALA A 80 -4.96 -14.85 4.57
CA ALA A 80 -4.55 -13.61 3.89
C ALA A 80 -4.61 -12.40 4.82
N PHE A 81 -5.66 -12.28 5.64
CA PHE A 81 -5.78 -11.20 6.62
C PHE A 81 -4.64 -11.23 7.65
N ILE A 82 -4.34 -12.41 8.21
CA ILE A 82 -3.22 -12.58 9.14
C ILE A 82 -1.88 -12.29 8.44
N GLY A 83 -1.70 -12.75 7.20
CA GLY A 83 -0.49 -12.51 6.42
C GLY A 83 -0.24 -11.02 6.17
N VAL A 84 -1.29 -10.26 5.82
CA VAL A 84 -1.21 -8.80 5.68
C VAL A 84 -0.84 -8.15 7.01
N PHE A 85 -1.44 -8.57 8.12
CA PHE A 85 -1.13 -8.01 9.43
C PHE A 85 0.33 -8.26 9.85
N VAL A 86 0.82 -9.49 9.63
CA VAL A 86 2.21 -9.90 9.91
C VAL A 86 3.20 -9.13 9.03
N PHE A 87 2.84 -8.79 7.79
CA PHE A 87 3.66 -7.95 6.92
C PHE A 87 3.63 -6.47 7.31
N MET A 88 2.44 -5.94 7.61
CA MET A 88 2.23 -4.51 7.85
C MET A 88 2.89 -4.03 9.14
N MET A 89 2.87 -4.84 10.20
CA MET A 89 3.50 -4.49 11.48
C MET A 89 5.01 -4.16 11.36
N PRO A 90 5.87 -5.05 10.86
CA PRO A 90 7.29 -4.74 10.68
C PRO A 90 7.51 -3.65 9.62
N ALA A 91 6.70 -3.61 8.57
CA ALA A 91 6.83 -2.58 7.54
C ALA A 91 6.58 -1.16 8.09
N ILE A 92 5.60 -0.97 8.98
CA ILE A 92 5.38 0.33 9.64
C ILE A 92 6.51 0.68 10.62
N LEU A 93 7.09 -0.32 11.29
CA LEU A 93 8.21 -0.08 12.20
C LEU A 93 9.48 0.35 11.46
N LEU A 94 9.68 -0.14 10.23
CA LEU A 94 10.85 0.15 9.41
C LEU A 94 10.69 1.39 8.52
N SER A 95 9.46 1.91 8.31
CA SER A 95 9.18 3.03 7.42
C SER A 95 9.72 4.39 7.88
N GLY A 96 10.33 4.45 9.07
CA GLY A 96 10.79 5.71 9.66
C GLY A 96 9.68 6.51 10.34
N TYR A 97 8.42 6.04 10.31
CA TYR A 97 7.27 6.72 10.94
C TYR A 97 7.33 6.69 12.48
N VAL A 98 7.68 5.54 13.06
CA VAL A 98 7.72 5.34 14.52
C VAL A 98 9.09 5.69 15.10
N SER A 99 10.17 5.24 14.46
CA SER A 99 11.55 5.50 14.85
C SER A 99 12.37 5.98 13.65
N PRO A 100 13.25 7.00 13.80
CA PRO A 100 14.09 7.47 12.71
C PRO A 100 14.97 6.34 12.16
N VAL A 101 15.01 6.18 10.84
CA VAL A 101 15.80 5.13 10.16
C VAL A 101 17.29 5.25 10.51
N GLU A 102 17.78 6.47 10.68
CA GLU A 102 19.17 6.78 11.05
C GLU A 102 19.59 6.18 12.41
N ASN A 103 18.63 5.99 13.32
CA ASN A 103 18.87 5.41 14.64
C ASN A 103 18.80 3.87 14.66
N MET A 104 18.48 3.24 13.53
CA MET A 104 18.42 1.78 13.40
C MET A 104 19.82 1.20 13.12
N PRO A 105 20.13 -0.02 13.58
CA PRO A 105 21.36 -0.71 13.19
C PRO A 105 21.44 -0.89 11.66
N VAL A 106 22.65 -0.86 11.11
CA VAL A 106 22.91 -0.80 9.65
C VAL A 106 22.20 -1.90 8.86
N TRP A 107 22.05 -3.10 9.43
CA TRP A 107 21.34 -4.21 8.78
C TRP A 107 19.84 -3.94 8.60
N LEU A 108 19.20 -3.24 9.55
CA LEU A 108 17.80 -2.82 9.44
C LEU A 108 17.64 -1.65 8.47
N GLN A 109 18.60 -0.72 8.43
CA GLN A 109 18.59 0.36 7.45
C GLN A 109 18.54 -0.19 6.03
N ASN A 110 19.34 -1.22 5.73
CA ASN A 110 19.34 -1.88 4.41
C ASN A 110 18.00 -2.53 4.06
N LEU A 111 17.30 -3.11 5.06
CA LEU A 111 15.96 -3.68 4.87
C LEU A 111 14.90 -2.62 4.58
N THR A 112 15.04 -1.42 5.15
CA THR A 112 14.12 -0.30 4.90
C THR A 112 14.08 0.12 3.42
N TRP A 113 15.17 -0.01 2.67
CA TRP A 113 15.17 0.34 1.24
C TRP A 113 14.27 -0.56 0.37
N ILE A 114 13.99 -1.78 0.83
CA ILE A 114 13.12 -2.74 0.15
C ILE A 114 11.65 -2.56 0.59
N ASN A 115 11.44 -1.90 1.73
CA ASN A 115 10.12 -1.72 2.30
C ASN A 115 9.26 -0.81 1.40
N PRO A 116 8.08 -1.27 0.94
CA PRO A 116 7.18 -0.44 0.14
C PRO A 116 6.44 0.64 0.95
N ILE A 117 6.58 0.64 2.28
CA ILE A 117 5.98 1.57 3.26
C ILE A 117 7.05 2.49 3.82
#